data_AF-A0A844B974-F1
#
_entry.id   AF-A0A844B974-F1
#
_cell.length_a   1.000
_cell.length_b   1.000
_cell.length_c   1.000
_cell.angle_alpha   90.00
_cell.angle_beta   90.00
_cell.angle_gamma   90.00
#
_symmetry.space_group_name_H-M   'P 1'
#
loop_
_entity.id
_entity.type
_entity.pdbx_description
1 polymer ?
#
loop_
_entity_poly.entity_id
_entity_poly.type
_entity_poly.pdbx_seq_one_letter_code
_entity_poly.pdbx_strand_id
1 'polypeptide(L)'
;MSTTFEIKRGDTSPGLEYQLPVYSEGGSVLTGASVRFLMRDQRGNLVVDAPATIWDEGGVVRYAWVAEDTAKAGVHRAEFEVTYVDGAIETFPTRQWLTVTIMPDLGGAAP
;
A
#
# COMPACT_ATOMS: atom_id res chain seq x y z
N MET A 1 -3.83 -5.94 15.56
CA MET A 1 -3.59 -6.89 14.44
C MET A 1 -2.64 -6.20 13.49
N SER A 2 -1.46 -6.77 13.25
CA SER A 2 -0.51 -6.29 12.23
C SER A 2 -1.01 -6.79 10.87
N THR A 3 -1.28 -5.91 9.91
CA THR A 3 -1.66 -6.33 8.56
C THR A 3 -0.37 -6.56 7.77
N THR A 4 -0.06 -7.82 7.50
CA THR A 4 1.11 -8.23 6.72
C THR A 4 0.67 -8.66 5.32
N PHE A 5 1.31 -8.13 4.29
CA PHE A 5 1.16 -8.54 2.90
C PHE A 5 2.46 -9.21 2.43
N GLU A 6 2.35 -10.35 1.75
CA GLU A 6 3.49 -11.13 1.29
C GLU A 6 3.46 -11.25 -0.24
N ILE A 7 4.61 -11.00 -0.87
CA ILE A 7 4.76 -11.08 -2.34
C ILE A 7 6.16 -11.59 -2.68
N LYS A 8 6.34 -12.27 -3.81
CA LYS A 8 7.68 -12.67 -4.28
C LYS A 8 8.37 -11.52 -5.00
N ARG A 9 9.70 -11.54 -4.97
CA ARG A 9 10.53 -10.59 -5.70
C ARG A 9 10.19 -10.63 -7.20
N GLY A 10 9.89 -9.48 -7.78
CA GLY A 10 9.55 -9.34 -9.20
C GLY A 10 8.08 -9.62 -9.54
N ASP A 11 7.27 -10.12 -8.60
CA ASP A 11 5.84 -10.31 -8.83
C ASP A 11 5.12 -8.97 -8.84
N THR A 12 4.07 -8.88 -9.68
CA THR A 12 3.17 -7.73 -9.77
C THR A 12 1.73 -8.06 -9.30
N SER A 13 1.51 -9.28 -8.81
CA SER A 13 0.20 -9.81 -8.43
C SER A 13 0.34 -10.71 -7.19
N PRO A 14 -0.66 -10.73 -6.28
CA PRO A 14 -1.85 -9.88 -6.26
C PRO A 14 -1.52 -8.42 -5.95
N GLY A 15 -2.46 -7.51 -6.21
CA GLY A 15 -2.32 -6.13 -5.73
C GLY A 15 -2.46 -6.09 -4.21
N LEU A 16 -1.85 -5.08 -3.57
CA LEU A 16 -2.06 -4.88 -2.13
C LEU A 16 -3.37 -4.17 -1.92
N GLU A 17 -4.34 -4.86 -1.33
CA GLU A 17 -5.64 -4.32 -0.96
C GLU A 17 -5.67 -4.01 0.54
N TYR A 18 -6.24 -2.85 0.89
CA TYR A 18 -6.42 -2.44 2.27
C TYR A 18 -7.79 -1.80 2.47
N GLN A 19 -8.52 -2.29 3.48
CA GLN A 19 -9.79 -1.72 3.91
C GLN A 19 -9.53 -0.54 4.85
N LEU A 20 -9.87 0.67 4.42
CA LEU A 20 -9.88 1.85 5.27
C LEU A 20 -10.96 1.71 6.34
N PRO A 21 -10.69 2.09 7.61
CA PRO A 21 -11.71 2.13 8.64
C PRO A 21 -12.78 3.15 8.25
N VAL A 22 -14.03 2.70 8.20
CA VAL A 22 -15.18 3.54 7.86
C VAL A 22 -15.58 4.32 9.12
N TYR A 23 -15.41 5.64 9.10
CA TYR A 23 -15.73 6.49 10.25
C TYR A 23 -17.22 6.87 10.36
N SER A 24 -18.04 6.55 9.35
CA SER A 24 -19.50 6.69 9.37
C SER A 24 -20.19 5.79 8.35
N GLU A 25 -21.38 5.29 8.65
CA GLU A 25 -22.24 4.57 7.70
C GLU A 25 -22.63 5.48 6.53
N GLY A 26 -21.95 5.32 5.38
CA GLY A 26 -22.21 6.10 4.18
C GLY A 26 -20.95 6.20 3.33
N GLY A 27 -20.81 5.30 2.36
CA GLY A 27 -19.65 5.13 1.46
C GLY A 27 -19.43 6.27 0.46
N SER A 28 -19.30 7.51 0.94
CA SER A 28 -19.07 8.68 0.08
C SER A 28 -17.90 9.57 0.53
N VAL A 29 -17.13 9.19 1.55
CA VAL A 29 -15.99 10.01 2.00
C VAL A 29 -14.82 9.98 1.02
N LEU A 30 -14.75 8.97 0.16
CA LEU A 30 -13.66 8.79 -0.82
C LEU A 30 -14.05 9.24 -2.24
N THR A 31 -15.30 9.65 -2.47
CA THR A 31 -15.73 10.10 -3.80
C THR A 31 -14.98 11.37 -4.18
N GLY A 32 -14.17 11.29 -5.24
CA GLY A 32 -13.30 12.40 -5.68
C GLY A 32 -12.00 12.56 -4.89
N ALA A 33 -11.74 11.70 -3.90
CA ALA A 33 -10.46 11.66 -3.21
C ALA A 33 -9.37 11.04 -4.10
N SER A 34 -8.12 11.38 -3.82
CA SER A 34 -6.95 10.74 -4.42
C SER A 34 -6.16 9.98 -3.35
N VAL A 35 -5.56 8.85 -3.72
CA VAL A 35 -4.79 8.02 -2.80
C VAL A 35 -3.37 7.86 -3.32
N ARG A 36 -2.37 7.95 -2.43
CA ARG A 36 -0.98 7.60 -2.68
C ARG A 36 -0.60 6.40 -1.83
N PHE A 37 0.22 5.52 -2.39
CA PHE A 37 0.88 4.46 -1.66
C PHE A 37 2.33 4.85 -1.42
N LEU A 38 2.73 4.79 -0.15
CA LEU A 38 4.07 5.09 0.32
C LEU A 38 4.67 3.83 0.89
N MET A 39 5.88 3.46 0.47
CA MET A 39 6.60 2.31 1.03
C MET A 39 8.03 2.71 1.36
N ARG A 40 8.49 2.32 2.55
CA ARG A 40 9.86 2.51 3.03
C ARG A 40 10.56 1.19 3.32
N ASP A 41 11.86 1.15 3.07
CA ASP A 41 12.73 0.06 3.50
C ASP A 41 12.99 0.09 5.03
N GLN A 42 13.68 -0.92 5.55
CA GLN A 42 14.02 -0.97 6.98
C GLN A 42 14.98 0.15 7.43
N ARG A 43 15.67 0.81 6.50
CA ARG A 43 16.57 1.93 6.77
C ARG A 43 15.84 3.27 6.74
N GLY A 44 14.55 3.26 6.40
CA GLY A 44 13.69 4.44 6.33
C GLY A 44 13.72 5.17 4.99
N ASN A 45 14.37 4.62 3.96
CA ASN A 45 14.37 5.20 2.62
C ASN A 45 13.01 4.98 1.95
N LEU A 46 12.45 6.02 1.34
CA LEU A 46 11.25 5.91 0.52
C LEU A 46 11.59 5.18 -0.77
N VAL A 47 11.02 3.99 -0.95
CA VAL A 47 11.26 3.12 -2.10
C VAL A 47 10.08 3.13 -3.08
N VAL A 48 8.87 3.44 -2.60
CA VAL A 48 7.69 3.67 -3.44
C VAL A 48 6.99 4.91 -2.97
N ASP A 49 6.66 5.77 -3.91
CA ASP A 49 5.75 6.91 -3.76
C ASP A 49 4.98 7.06 -5.07
N ALA A 50 3.79 6.44 -5.11
CA ALA A 50 3.04 6.26 -6.34
C ALA A 50 1.53 6.37 -6.08
N PRO A 51 0.74 6.76 -7.09
CA PRO A 51 -0.70 6.79 -6.96
C PRO A 51 -1.27 5.37 -6.71
N ALA A 52 -2.26 5.28 -5.84
CA ALA A 52 -3.06 4.08 -5.60
C ALA A 52 -4.49 4.29 -6.09
N THR A 53 -5.22 3.18 -6.24
CA THR A 53 -6.60 3.19 -6.72
C THR A 53 -7.58 3.01 -5.57
N ILE A 54 -8.72 3.69 -5.63
CA ILE A 54 -9.88 3.37 -4.79
C ILE A 54 -10.63 2.27 -5.54
N TRP A 55 -10.58 1.05 -5.00
CA TRP A 55 -11.12 -0.14 -5.63
C TRP A 55 -12.63 -0.28 -5.40
N ASP A 56 -13.10 0.12 -4.22
CA ASP A 56 -14.51 0.11 -3.84
C ASP A 56 -14.85 1.38 -3.04
N GLU A 57 -16.01 1.97 -3.31
CA GLU A 57 -16.57 3.09 -2.53
C GLU A 57 -16.87 2.69 -1.08
N GLY A 58 -16.93 1.36 -0.81
CA GLY A 58 -16.93 0.78 0.53
C GLY A 58 -15.64 0.99 1.34
N GLY A 59 -14.63 1.66 0.79
CA GLY A 59 -13.40 2.02 1.50
C GLY A 59 -12.21 1.11 1.24
N VAL A 60 -12.24 0.31 0.18
CA VAL A 60 -11.09 -0.53 -0.21
C VAL A 60 -10.19 0.28 -1.13
N VAL A 61 -8.94 0.46 -0.71
CA VAL A 61 -7.87 1.00 -1.56
C VAL A 61 -6.97 -0.13 -2.03
N ARG A 62 -6.45 -0.01 -3.24
CA ARG A 62 -5.59 -1.00 -3.86
C ARG A 62 -4.37 -0.34 -4.49
N TYR A 63 -3.19 -0.86 -4.15
CA TYR A 63 -1.95 -0.59 -4.87
C TYR A 63 -1.65 -1.71 -5.87
N ALA A 64 -1.38 -1.32 -7.12
CA ALA A 64 -0.98 -2.23 -8.19
C ALA A 64 0.54 -2.16 -8.36
N TRP A 65 1.22 -3.25 -8.07
CA TRP A 65 2.68 -3.34 -8.09
C TRP A 65 3.24 -3.24 -9.52
N VAL A 66 4.40 -2.60 -9.65
CA VAL A 66 5.30 -2.79 -10.79
C VAL A 66 6.53 -3.61 -10.37
N ALA A 67 7.22 -4.23 -11.32
CA ALA A 67 8.33 -5.14 -11.03
C ALA A 67 9.48 -4.46 -10.25
N GLU A 68 9.67 -3.15 -10.42
CA GLU A 68 10.68 -2.37 -9.69
C GLU A 68 10.36 -2.24 -8.19
N ASP A 69 9.08 -2.16 -7.83
CA ASP A 69 8.62 -2.03 -6.44
C ASP A 69 8.98 -3.28 -5.62
N THR A 70 8.90 -4.45 -6.27
CA THR A 70 9.18 -5.75 -5.64
C THR A 70 10.57 -6.28 -5.96
N ALA A 71 11.46 -5.49 -6.57
CA ALA A 71 12.77 -5.95 -7.01
C ALA A 71 13.74 -6.28 -5.85
N LYS A 72 13.51 -5.73 -4.65
CA LYS A 72 14.37 -5.94 -3.48
C LYS A 72 13.63 -6.77 -2.43
N ALA A 73 14.12 -7.97 -2.18
CA ALA A 73 13.63 -8.80 -1.09
C ALA A 73 13.92 -8.15 0.27
N GLY A 74 12.99 -8.30 1.20
CA GLY A 74 13.08 -7.72 2.55
C GLY A 74 11.72 -7.33 3.10
N VAL A 75 11.74 -6.86 4.35
CA VAL A 75 10.54 -6.35 5.03
C VAL A 75 10.50 -4.84 4.88
N HIS A 76 9.34 -4.35 4.45
CA HIS A 76 9.07 -2.95 4.18
C HIS A 76 7.87 -2.49 5.02
N ARG A 77 7.79 -1.18 5.22
CA ARG A 77 6.68 -0.53 5.90
C ARG A 77 5.94 0.32 4.89
N ALA A 78 4.62 0.22 4.87
CA ALA A 78 3.82 0.94 3.90
C ALA A 78 2.59 1.60 4.52
N GLU A 79 2.16 2.67 3.87
CA GLU A 79 1.00 3.48 4.25
C GLU A 79 0.25 3.92 2.98
N PHE A 80 -1.05 4.14 3.12
CA PHE A 80 -1.89 4.81 2.14
C PHE A 80 -2.21 6.22 2.64
N GLU A 81 -1.86 7.23 1.86
CA GLU A 81 -2.21 8.61 2.14
C GLU A 81 -3.39 9.02 1.25
N VAL A 82 -4.50 9.37 1.87
CA VAL A 82 -5.71 9.83 1.20
C VAL A 82 -5.74 11.34 1.27
N THR A 83 -5.93 11.99 0.13
CA THR A 83 -6.26 13.42 0.04
C THR A 83 -7.72 13.54 -0.35
N TYR A 84 -8.53 14.12 0.55
CA TYR A 84 -9.95 14.33 0.39
C TYR A 84 -10.24 15.56 -0.50
N VAL A 85 -11.48 15.67 -0.99
CA VAL A 85 -11.92 16.76 -1.89
C VAL A 85 -11.82 18.14 -1.23
N ASP A 86 -11.99 18.21 0.08
CA ASP A 86 -11.83 19.44 0.87
C ASP A 86 -10.36 19.80 1.14
N GLY A 87 -9.42 18.98 0.66
CA GLY A 87 -7.98 19.16 0.85
C GLY A 87 -7.43 18.57 2.15
N ALA A 88 -8.27 17.96 2.99
CA ALA A 88 -7.79 17.24 4.16
C ALA A 88 -6.95 16.02 3.74
N ILE A 89 -5.94 15.68 4.53
CA ILE A 89 -5.06 14.54 4.30
C ILE A 89 -5.16 13.61 5.50
N GLU A 90 -5.35 12.31 5.24
CA GLU A 90 -5.31 11.27 6.26
C GLU A 90 -4.46 10.09 5.79
N THR A 91 -3.61 9.59 6.69
CA THR A 91 -2.68 8.49 6.42
C THR A 91 -3.12 7.24 7.16
N PHE A 92 -3.14 6.13 6.44
CA PHE A 92 -3.57 4.84 6.92
C PHE A 92 -2.48 3.77 6.78
N PRO A 93 -2.33 2.87 7.76
CA PRO A 93 -3.08 2.84 9.03
C PRO A 93 -2.72 4.01 9.97
N THR A 94 -3.66 4.45 10.81
CA THR A 94 -3.46 5.66 11.65
C THR A 94 -2.59 5.45 12.89
N ARG A 95 -2.42 4.19 13.34
CA ARG A 95 -1.67 3.85 14.57
C ARG A 95 -0.34 3.12 14.29
N GLN A 96 -0.16 2.61 13.09
CA GLN A 96 0.96 1.76 12.68
C GLN A 96 1.08 1.80 11.15
N TRP A 97 1.99 1.00 10.60
CA TRP A 97 2.14 0.79 9.16
C TRP A 97 1.66 -0.62 8.74
N LEU A 98 1.41 -0.77 7.44
CA LEU A 98 1.34 -2.08 6.80
C LEU A 98 2.73 -2.69 6.71
N THR A 99 2.85 -3.98 6.94
CA THR A 99 4.11 -4.70 6.74
C THR A 99 4.06 -5.39 5.38
N VAL A 100 5.00 -5.07 4.49
CA VAL A 100 5.12 -5.71 3.18
C VAL A 100 6.38 -6.56 3.17
N THR A 101 6.21 -7.88 3.09
CA THR A 101 7.33 -8.83 3.03
C THR A 101 7.53 -9.26 1.59
N ILE A 102 8.60 -8.77 0.97
CA ILE A 102 9.03 -9.23 -0.35
C ILE A 102 9.97 -10.42 -0.13
N MET A 103 9.50 -11.61 -0.44
CA MET A 103 10.29 -12.84 -0.32
C MET A 103 11.15 -13.06 -1.56
N PRO A 104 12.37 -13.61 -1.42
CA PRO A 104 13.13 -14.09 -2.57
C PRO A 104 12.30 -15.06 -3.40
N ASP A 105 12.33 -14.87 -4.71
CA ASP A 105 11.84 -15.84 -5.67
C ASP A 105 12.96 -16.86 -5.97
N LEU A 106 12.58 -18.06 -6.44
CA LEU A 106 13.52 -19.13 -6.75
C LEU A 106 14.08 -19.04 -8.18
N GLY A 107 13.51 -18.19 -9.04
CA GLY A 107 13.84 -18.09 -10.47
C GLY A 107 14.87 -17.00 -10.80
N GLY A 108 15.04 -16.01 -9.94
CA GLY A 108 16.04 -14.97 -10.05
C GLY A 108 17.28 -15.38 -9.28
N ALA A 109 18.43 -15.32 -9.94
CA ALA A 109 19.72 -15.68 -9.37
C ALA A 109 19.86 -15.15 -7.92
N ALA A 110 20.34 -16.03 -7.04
CA ALA A 110 20.84 -15.63 -5.73
C ALA A 110 21.94 -14.56 -5.93
N PRO A 111 22.07 -13.58 -5.02
CA PRO A 111 23.17 -12.63 -5.07
C PRO A 111 24.53 -13.33 -5.04
#